data_AF-A0A972AT01-F1
#
_entry.id   AF-A0A972AT01-F1
#
_cell.length_a   1.000
_cell.length_b   1.000
_cell.length_c   1.000
_cell.angle_alpha   90.00
_cell.angle_beta   90.00
_cell.angle_gamma   90.00
#
_symmetry.space_group_name_H-M   'P 1'
#
loop_
_entity.id
_entity.type
_entity.pdbx_description
1 polymer ?
#
loop_
_entity_poly.entity_id
_entity_poly.type
_entity_poly.pdbx_seq_one_letter_code
_entity_poly.pdbx_strand_id
1 'polypeptide(L)' 'MPANLTPQYREAEARYRSAKTPEEKFKALEEMLATIPKHKGTEKLQAEIKQKISK' A
#
# COMPACT_ATOMS: atom_id res chain seq x y z
N MET A 1 6.81 -2.31 -16.80
CA MET A 1 6.46 -3.67 -16.34
C MET A 1 5.09 -3.59 -15.69
N PRO A 2 4.12 -4.45 -16.06
CA PRO A 2 2.86 -4.52 -15.33
C PRO A 2 3.14 -4.94 -13.88
N ALA A 3 2.54 -4.23 -12.92
CA ALA A 3 2.62 -4.60 -11.52
C ALA A 3 1.57 -5.68 -11.24
N ASN A 4 2.01 -6.92 -11.04
CA ASN A 4 1.14 -8.02 -10.62
C ASN A 4 0.83 -7.88 -9.13
N LEU A 5 0.01 -6.88 -8.78
CA LEU A 5 -0.40 -6.62 -7.40
C LEU A 5 -1.22 -7.81 -6.87
N THR A 6 -0.90 -8.21 -5.63
CA THR A 6 -1.56 -9.32 -4.95
C THR A 6 -3.01 -8.95 -4.62
N PRO A 7 -3.93 -9.93 -4.50
CA PRO A 7 -5.28 -9.68 -4.00
C PRO A 7 -5.28 -8.96 -2.65
N GLN A 8 -4.36 -9.33 -1.75
CA GLN A 8 -4.20 -8.73 -0.43
C GLN A 8 -3.81 -7.25 -0.52
N TYR A 9 -2.94 -6.89 -1.47
CA TYR A 9 -2.62 -5.49 -1.72
C TYR A 9 -3.86 -4.69 -2.14
N ARG A 10 -4.70 -5.25 -3.02
CA ARG A 10 -5.91 -4.58 -3.49
C ARG A 10 -6.95 -4.42 -2.38
N GLU A 11 -7.07 -5.40 -1.50
CA GLU A 11 -7.92 -5.30 -0.31
C GLU A 11 -7.42 -4.21 0.65
N ALA A 12 -6.10 -4.17 0.93
CA ALA A 12 -5.50 -3.13 1.75
C ALA A 12 -5.66 -1.74 1.13
N GLU A 13 -5.52 -1.63 -0.19
CA GLU A 13 -5.77 -0.39 -0.92
C GLU A 13 -7.25 0.04 -0.82
N ALA A 14 -8.19 -0.90 -0.95
CA ALA A 14 -9.61 -0.61 -0.75
C ALA A 14 -9.89 -0.10 0.67
N ARG A 15 -9.31 -0.74 1.69
CA ARG A 15 -9.39 -0.29 3.09
C ARG A 15 -8.84 1.12 3.25
N TYR A 16 -7.67 1.41 2.69
CA TYR A 16 -7.06 2.74 2.71
C TYR A 16 -7.97 3.80 2.08
N ARG A 17 -8.63 3.48 0.95
CA ARG A 17 -9.56 4.38 0.27
C ARG A 17 -10.85 4.61 1.06
N SER A 18 -11.35 3.60 1.79
CA SER A 18 -12.55 3.72 2.62
C SER A 18 -12.30 4.30 4.02
N ALA A 19 -11.04 4.31 4.49
CA ALA A 19 -10.65 4.72 5.82
C ALA A 19 -10.98 6.19 6.09
N LYS A 20 -11.60 6.45 7.25
CA LYS A 20 -12.03 7.80 7.66
C LYS A 20 -11.06 8.42 8.65
N THR A 21 -10.39 7.60 9.45
CA THR A 21 -9.45 8.08 10.46
C THR A 21 -7.99 7.98 9.98
N PRO A 22 -7.09 8.82 10.52
CA PRO A 22 -5.65 8.70 10.26
C PRO A 22 -5.09 7.33 10.66
N GLU A 23 -5.58 6.75 11.77
CA GLU A 23 -5.16 5.45 12.28
C GLU A 23 -5.55 4.30 11.34
N GLU A 24 -6.77 4.32 10.80
CA GLU A 24 -7.22 3.36 9.79
C GLU A 24 -6.39 3.48 8.51
N LYS A 25 -6.10 4.71 8.08
CA LYS A 25 -5.24 4.96 6.91
C LYS A 25 -3.83 4.43 7.13
N PHE A 26 -3.26 4.65 8.32
CA PHE A 26 -1.93 4.17 8.67
C PHE A 26 -1.85 2.65 8.62
N LYS A 27 -2.79 1.95 9.28
CA LYS A 27 -2.86 0.48 9.26
C LYS A 27 -2.99 -0.07 7.85
N ALA A 28 -3.84 0.56 7.02
CA ALA A 28 -4.00 0.13 5.63
C ALA A 28 -2.72 0.36 4.80
N LEU A 29 -1.97 1.45 5.04
CA LEU A 29 -0.68 1.70 4.38
C LEU A 29 0.37 0.66 4.80
N GLU A 30 0.41 0.26 6.06
CA GLU A 30 1.30 -0.82 6.53
C GLU A 30 0.96 -2.16 5.86
N GLU A 31 -0.32 -2.51 5.78
CA GLU A 31 -0.79 -3.71 5.08
C GLU A 31 -0.46 -3.66 3.59
N MET A 32 -0.65 -2.52 2.93
CA MET A 32 -0.25 -2.30 1.54
C MET A 32 1.26 -2.51 1.35
N LEU A 33 2.09 -1.99 2.27
CA LEU A 33 3.54 -2.16 2.20
C LEU A 33 4.00 -3.60 2.48
N ALA A 34 3.29 -4.32 3.33
CA ALA A 34 3.59 -5.72 3.66
C ALA A 34 3.26 -6.68 2.50
N THR A 35 2.19 -6.38 1.75
CA THR A 35 1.60 -7.28 0.74
C THR A 35 1.99 -6.95 -0.70
N ILE A 36 2.59 -5.77 -0.94
CA ILE A 36 3.10 -5.38 -2.26
C ILE A 36 4.26 -6.31 -2.70
N PRO A 37 4.27 -6.78 -3.95
CA PRO A 37 5.42 -7.52 -4.49
C PRO A 37 6.71 -6.71 -4.37
N LYS A 38 7.85 -7.36 -4.10
CA LYS A 38 9.16 -6.69 -3.93
C LYS A 38 10.04 -6.93 -5.15
N HIS A 39 9.73 -6.25 -6.25
CA HIS A 39 10.49 -6.33 -7.49
C HIS A 39 10.51 -4.97 -8.22
N LYS A 40 11.33 -4.83 -9.25
CA LYS A 40 11.51 -3.56 -9.99
C LYS A 40 10.20 -2.89 -10.44
N GLY A 41 9.17 -3.68 -10.76
CA GLY A 41 7.85 -3.17 -11.17
C GLY A 41 7.03 -2.44 -10.08
N THR A 42 7.43 -2.52 -8.80
CA THR A 42 6.68 -1.97 -7.65
C THR A 42 7.52 -1.03 -6.79
N GLU A 43 8.78 -0.77 -7.14
CA GLU A 43 9.70 0.07 -6.35
C GLU A 43 9.15 1.48 -6.12
N LYS A 44 8.61 2.11 -7.18
CA LYS A 44 8.00 3.45 -7.08
C LYS A 44 6.81 3.45 -6.10
N LEU A 45 5.94 2.44 -6.21
CA LEU A 45 4.76 2.31 -5.37
C LEU A 45 5.13 2.04 -3.90
N GLN A 46 6.16 1.23 -3.64
CA GLN A 46 6.72 1.06 -2.30
C GLN A 46 7.23 2.38 -1.71
N ALA A 47 7.94 3.18 -2.52
CA ALA A 47 8.45 4.48 -2.09
C ALA A 47 7.32 5.45 -1.75
N GLU A 48 6.28 5.51 -2.58
CA GLU A 48 5.09 6.34 -2.32
C GLU A 48 4.36 5.93 -1.03
N ILE A 49 4.18 4.62 -0.78
CA ILE A 49 3.56 4.13 0.45
C ILE A 49 4.40 4.52 1.67
N LYS A 50 5.72 4.32 1.63
CA LYS A 50 6.63 4.72 2.72
C LYS A 50 6.57 6.22 2.99
N GLN A 51 6.55 7.05 1.94
CA GLN A 51 6.41 8.50 2.09
C GLN A 51 5.09 8.91 2.76
N LYS A 52 3.99 8.20 2.48
CA LYS A 52 2.70 8.45 3.13
C LYS A 52 2.69 8.03 4.61
N ILE A 53 3.43 6.99 4.97
CA ILE A 53 3.58 6.52 6.36
C ILE A 53 4.43 7.51 7.18
N SER A 54 5.45 8.11 6.58
CA SER A 54 6.35 9.05 7.26
C SER A 54 5.82 10.49 7.38
N LYS A 55 4.64 10.78 6.85
CA LYS A 55 3.98 12.09 6.92
C LYS A 55 2.84 12.07 7.93
#